data_AF-A0A017T1I0-F1
#
_entry.id   AF-A0A017T1I0-F1
#
_cell.length_a   1.000
_cell.length_b   1.000
_cell.length_c   1.000
_cell.angle_alpha   90.00
_cell.angle_beta   90.00
_cell.angle_gamma   90.00
#
_symmetry.space_group_name_H-M   'P 1'
#
loop_
_entity.id
_entity.type
_entity.pdbx_description
1 polymer ?
#
loop_
_entity_poly.entity_id
_entity_poly.type
_entity_poly.pdbx_seq_one_letter_code
_entity_poly.pdbx_strand_id
1 'polypeptide(L)'
;MTDPSPSSPRDPIFDLSDKFVQAFAASCPVDASMVGIPCNAGAWNDWSPTGAAAWGTTLASFREQLRALPSPAGDPWARLARRVMADYLDERLDDLAHGEHLVNLNNIDSTLQHMRMVFDVMDTETAEGWEAVLSRLETIDQACATYRASLDEGRRTGKVVARRQVHAAMEQAGVHAGESSFFLTLLKSAESAPEQVRARLPGAIENARRTFAEFRSYLAETYLSHAVEADGVGEARYERAVRRFLGAKLDLRETYAWGWSEVRRIEAEMAQLGAGILPGASIPEVIRMLERDPERCSGSVEDFLQIMRDRQARALRDLQDVHFDVPEPIQHIEVRLAPPGGALGAYYVPPSEGFKRPGTVWYAPGDVAQVPLYGEISTAYHEGFPGHHLQCGLQVYFEEQLCRVHRFLVMYPGYAEGWALYAEQLMHELGYFEKPEYVLGMLAAKLMRAYRVAIDIGMHLDLPIPEDAPVHAGERWSYETAVEILEQRAFLRPDNAQSEATRYLGWPGQAITYKVGERVMLDLREEARRRQGASFDLKAFHGKVLGAGSVGLDLLRELVLDDGHARA
;
A
#
# COMPACT_ATOMS: atom_id res chain seq x y z
N MET A 1 18.80 45.42 8.23
CA MET A 1 18.36 44.53 9.32
C MET A 1 16.98 44.97 9.72
N THR A 2 15.98 44.51 8.97
CA THR A 2 14.58 44.56 9.35
C THR A 2 14.30 43.28 10.13
N ASP A 3 13.92 43.45 11.39
CA ASP A 3 13.46 42.39 12.28
C ASP A 3 12.39 41.54 11.54
N PRO A 4 12.48 40.21 11.50
CA PRO A 4 11.38 39.41 10.98
C PRO A 4 10.22 39.59 11.96
N SER A 5 9.10 40.15 11.46
CA SER A 5 7.84 40.17 12.20
C SER A 5 7.59 38.79 12.82
N PRO A 6 7.16 38.69 14.08
CA PRO A 6 6.83 37.40 14.68
C PRO A 6 5.79 36.72 13.79
N SER A 7 6.15 35.59 13.20
CA SER A 7 5.22 34.74 12.45
C SER A 7 3.98 34.55 13.33
N SER A 8 2.79 34.77 12.76
CA SER A 8 1.54 34.49 13.49
C SER A 8 1.63 33.08 14.09
N PRO A 9 1.16 32.87 15.35
CA PRO A 9 1.21 31.56 15.96
C PRO A 9 0.52 30.55 15.04
N ARG A 10 1.18 29.41 14.77
CA ARG A 10 0.60 28.29 14.02
C ARG A 10 -0.70 27.85 14.71
N ASP A 11 -1.71 27.44 13.94
CA ASP A 11 -2.98 27.00 14.52
C ASP A 11 -2.75 25.83 15.51
N PRO A 12 -3.41 25.81 16.68
CA PRO A 12 -3.22 24.76 17.70
C PRO A 12 -3.41 23.32 17.21
N ILE A 13 -4.08 23.10 16.07
CA ILE A 13 -4.21 21.77 15.46
C ILE A 13 -2.87 21.12 15.16
N PHE A 14 -1.87 21.90 14.75
CA PHE A 14 -0.57 21.36 14.37
C PHE A 14 0.18 20.84 15.61
N ASP A 15 0.13 21.57 16.72
CA ASP A 15 0.69 21.12 18.00
C ASP A 15 -0.03 19.88 18.54
N LEU A 16 -1.35 19.80 18.38
CA LEU A 16 -2.12 18.62 18.78
C LEU A 16 -1.74 17.39 17.93
N SER A 17 -1.55 17.60 16.62
CA SER A 17 -1.06 16.58 15.70
C SER A 17 0.33 16.07 16.12
N ASP A 18 1.26 16.96 16.48
CA ASP A 18 2.61 16.55 16.91
C ASP A 18 2.58 15.73 18.21
N LYS A 19 1.77 16.16 19.18
CA LYS A 19 1.53 15.41 20.42
C LYS A 19 0.92 14.03 20.15
N PHE A 20 -0.01 13.94 19.20
CA PHE A 20 -0.59 12.66 18.82
C PHE A 20 0.45 11.72 18.23
N VAL A 21 1.31 12.20 17.32
CA VAL A 21 2.39 11.40 16.74
C VAL A 21 3.35 10.90 17.81
N GLN A 22 3.65 11.70 18.83
CA GLN A 22 4.46 11.25 19.98
C GLN A 22 3.73 10.16 20.81
N ALA A 23 2.44 10.31 21.07
CA ALA A 23 1.63 9.31 21.78
C ALA A 23 1.50 8.00 20.99
N PHE A 24 1.36 8.11 19.65
CA PHE A 24 1.39 6.98 18.73
C PHE A 24 2.74 6.26 18.81
N ALA A 25 3.87 6.97 18.71
CA ALA A 25 5.20 6.36 18.78
C ALA A 25 5.47 5.65 20.11
N ALA A 26 4.87 6.14 21.21
CA ALA A 26 4.96 5.50 22.52
C ALA A 26 4.06 4.25 22.65
N SER A 27 2.88 4.26 22.04
CA SER A 27 1.89 3.17 22.14
C SER A 27 2.12 2.06 21.11
N CYS A 28 2.66 2.44 19.94
CA CYS A 28 2.79 1.64 18.75
C CYS A 28 4.23 1.71 18.18
N PRO A 29 5.27 1.34 18.95
CA PRO A 29 6.67 1.49 18.55
C PRO A 29 7.07 0.69 17.30
N VAL A 30 6.41 -0.45 17.03
CA VAL A 30 6.62 -1.24 15.80
C VAL A 30 6.12 -0.46 14.60
N ASP A 31 4.87 0.02 14.62
CA ASP A 31 4.29 0.80 13.53
C ASP A 31 5.08 2.09 13.30
N ALA A 32 5.49 2.77 14.38
CA ALA A 32 6.31 3.97 14.29
C ALA A 32 7.66 3.70 13.61
N SER A 33 8.30 2.55 13.88
CA SER A 33 9.52 2.14 13.18
C SER A 33 9.26 1.93 11.68
N MET A 34 8.16 1.26 11.32
CA MET A 34 7.78 0.97 9.93
C MET A 34 7.59 2.25 9.09
N VAL A 35 7.04 3.31 9.69
CA VAL A 35 6.81 4.59 8.99
C VAL A 35 7.91 5.63 9.22
N GLY A 36 9.00 5.26 9.91
CA GLY A 36 10.16 6.13 10.12
C GLY A 36 9.96 7.27 11.14
N ILE A 37 9.01 7.12 12.07
CA ILE A 37 8.80 8.05 13.18
C ILE A 37 9.73 7.65 14.34
N PRO A 38 10.53 8.59 14.91
CA PRO A 38 11.37 8.29 16.07
C PRO A 38 10.57 7.72 17.26
N CYS A 39 10.99 6.56 17.76
CA CYS A 39 10.35 5.85 18.88
C CYS A 39 11.40 5.07 19.70
N ASN A 40 10.94 4.35 20.73
CA ASN A 40 11.76 3.30 21.34
C ASN A 40 11.84 2.10 20.38
N ALA A 41 12.83 2.10 19.50
CA ALA A 41 13.00 1.09 18.45
C ALA A 41 13.24 -0.34 18.99
N GLY A 42 13.58 -0.49 20.27
CA GLY A 42 13.75 -1.81 20.91
C GLY A 42 12.45 -2.40 21.49
N ALA A 43 11.35 -1.64 21.47
CA ALA A 43 10.07 -2.04 22.05
C ALA A 43 9.10 -2.64 21.02
N TRP A 44 8.17 -3.44 21.54
CA TRP A 44 7.03 -4.01 20.82
C TRP A 44 5.74 -3.26 21.15
N ASN A 45 4.77 -3.31 20.25
CA ASN A 45 3.41 -2.93 20.57
C ASN A 45 2.82 -3.90 21.60
N ASP A 46 1.91 -3.42 22.45
CA ASP A 46 1.03 -4.32 23.20
C ASP A 46 -0.18 -4.69 22.33
N TRP A 47 -0.12 -5.86 21.69
CA TRP A 47 -1.20 -6.37 20.85
C TRP A 47 -2.28 -7.11 21.64
N SER A 48 -2.26 -7.08 22.98
CA SER A 48 -3.30 -7.71 23.80
C SER A 48 -4.62 -6.92 23.80
N PRO A 49 -5.74 -7.51 24.25
CA PRO A 49 -6.99 -6.77 24.43
C PRO A 49 -6.85 -5.55 25.37
N THR A 50 -5.97 -5.65 26.38
CA THR A 50 -5.67 -4.53 27.30
C THR A 50 -4.92 -3.41 26.55
N GLY A 51 -3.93 -3.77 25.73
CA GLY A 51 -3.21 -2.83 24.87
C GLY A 51 -4.13 -2.12 23.89
N ALA A 52 -5.02 -2.87 23.23
CA ALA A 52 -6.04 -2.32 22.35
C ALA A 52 -6.98 -1.33 23.07
N ALA A 53 -7.41 -1.65 24.30
CA ALA A 53 -8.25 -0.76 25.11
C ALA A 53 -7.50 0.51 25.56
N ALA A 54 -6.22 0.39 25.94
CA ALA A 54 -5.37 1.53 26.30
C ALA A 54 -5.15 2.46 25.08
N TRP A 55 -4.92 1.87 23.90
CA TRP A 55 -4.82 2.63 22.65
C TRP A 55 -6.13 3.33 22.31
N GLY A 56 -7.27 2.64 22.43
CA GLY A 56 -8.60 3.24 22.26
C GLY A 56 -8.86 4.43 23.19
N THR A 57 -8.40 4.34 24.43
CA THR A 57 -8.49 5.46 25.40
C THR A 57 -7.65 6.66 24.94
N THR A 58 -6.46 6.40 24.42
CA THR A 58 -5.58 7.45 23.87
C THR A 58 -6.23 8.12 22.66
N LEU A 59 -6.73 7.35 21.70
CA LEU A 59 -7.45 7.86 20.52
C LEU A 59 -8.65 8.72 20.92
N ALA A 60 -9.50 8.25 21.84
CA ALA A 60 -10.67 8.97 22.30
C ALA A 60 -10.31 10.31 22.97
N SER A 61 -9.27 10.32 23.80
CA SER A 61 -8.75 11.55 24.43
C SER A 61 -8.30 12.58 23.39
N PHE A 62 -7.55 12.17 22.37
CA PHE A 62 -7.15 13.09 21.30
C PHE A 62 -8.35 13.55 20.45
N ARG A 63 -9.34 12.69 20.26
CA ARG A 63 -10.58 13.07 19.56
C ARG A 63 -11.38 14.14 20.31
N GLU A 64 -11.43 14.07 21.64
CA GLU A 64 -12.03 15.08 22.50
C GLU A 64 -11.24 16.39 22.48
N GLN A 65 -9.91 16.32 22.61
CA GLN A 65 -9.03 17.50 22.50
C GLN A 65 -9.21 18.21 21.15
N LEU A 66 -9.29 17.44 20.06
CA LEU A 66 -9.54 17.96 18.71
C LEU A 66 -10.87 18.71 18.60
N ARG A 67 -11.94 18.21 19.25
CA ARG A 67 -13.25 18.89 19.31
C ARG A 67 -13.20 20.17 20.13
N ALA A 68 -12.35 20.22 21.16
CA ALA A 68 -12.20 21.37 22.04
C ALA A 68 -11.36 22.51 21.45
N LEU A 69 -10.61 22.26 20.36
CA LEU A 69 -9.82 23.31 19.71
C LEU A 69 -10.72 24.43 19.13
N PRO A 70 -10.30 25.71 19.21
CA PRO A 70 -11.03 26.82 18.61
C PRO A 70 -11.18 26.63 17.09
N SER A 71 -12.21 27.22 16.47
CA SER A 71 -12.37 27.12 15.01
C SER A 71 -11.13 27.65 14.29
N PRO A 72 -10.65 26.97 13.22
CA PRO A 72 -9.54 27.49 12.41
C PRO A 72 -9.90 28.89 11.89
N ALA A 73 -9.05 29.88 12.17
CA ALA A 73 -9.33 31.30 11.93
C ALA A 73 -9.24 31.71 10.44
N GLY A 74 -9.87 30.93 9.55
CA GLY A 74 -9.80 31.13 8.09
C GLY A 74 -8.64 30.41 7.41
N ASP A 75 -7.69 29.83 8.15
CA ASP A 75 -6.59 29.03 7.61
C ASP A 75 -7.10 27.73 6.95
N PRO A 76 -6.94 27.56 5.61
CA PRO A 76 -7.36 26.34 4.90
C PRO A 76 -6.57 25.10 5.34
N TRP A 77 -5.30 25.24 5.66
CA TRP A 77 -4.44 24.13 6.06
C TRP A 77 -4.80 23.62 7.45
N ALA A 78 -5.13 24.53 8.38
CA ALA A 78 -5.66 24.15 9.68
C ALA A 78 -7.04 23.45 9.59
N ARG A 79 -7.90 23.85 8.63
CA ARG A 79 -9.17 23.13 8.37
C ARG A 79 -8.92 21.72 7.84
N LEU A 80 -8.01 21.57 6.87
CA LEU A 80 -7.61 20.28 6.33
C LEU A 80 -7.02 19.38 7.41
N ALA A 81 -6.05 19.88 8.18
CA ALA A 81 -5.42 19.16 9.30
C ALA A 81 -6.46 18.67 10.31
N ARG A 82 -7.44 19.50 10.67
CA ARG A 82 -8.53 19.11 11.58
C ARG A 82 -9.39 18.00 11.00
N ARG A 83 -9.74 18.11 9.72
CA ARG A 83 -10.57 17.11 9.03
C ARG A 83 -9.85 15.78 8.95
N VAL A 84 -8.61 15.77 8.46
CA VAL A 84 -7.79 14.57 8.30
C VAL A 84 -7.51 13.90 9.64
N MET A 85 -7.16 14.66 10.69
CA MET A 85 -6.96 14.09 12.02
C MET A 85 -8.27 13.52 12.60
N ALA A 86 -9.42 14.17 12.36
CA ALA A 86 -10.71 13.64 12.80
C ALA A 86 -11.04 12.32 12.10
N ASP A 87 -10.90 12.27 10.76
CA ASP A 87 -11.18 11.09 9.96
C ASP A 87 -10.29 9.91 10.40
N TYR A 88 -8.98 10.15 10.56
CA TYR A 88 -8.04 9.13 11.07
C TYR A 88 -8.44 8.59 12.46
N LEU A 89 -8.73 9.48 13.42
CA LEU A 89 -9.10 9.08 14.77
C LEU A 89 -10.43 8.31 14.79
N ASP A 90 -11.42 8.79 14.06
CA ASP A 90 -12.75 8.18 13.99
C ASP A 90 -12.68 6.78 13.33
N GLU A 91 -11.85 6.60 12.30
CA GLU A 91 -11.60 5.29 11.67
C GLU A 91 -10.91 4.30 12.62
N ARG A 92 -9.86 4.72 13.33
CA ARG A 92 -9.17 3.84 14.29
C ARG A 92 -10.08 3.44 15.46
N LEU A 93 -10.92 4.36 15.93
CA LEU A 93 -11.93 4.06 16.95
C LEU A 93 -13.00 3.09 16.43
N ASP A 94 -13.43 3.24 15.16
CA ASP A 94 -14.39 2.33 14.54
C ASP A 94 -13.83 0.91 14.38
N ASP A 95 -12.56 0.77 13.97
CA ASP A 95 -11.84 -0.52 13.90
C ASP A 95 -11.81 -1.22 15.26
N LEU A 96 -11.52 -0.48 16.34
CA LEU A 96 -11.51 -1.02 17.71
C LEU A 96 -12.92 -1.41 18.17
N ALA A 97 -13.93 -0.57 17.94
CA ALA A 97 -15.32 -0.84 18.30
C ALA A 97 -15.86 -2.10 17.58
N HIS A 98 -15.43 -2.31 16.34
CA HIS A 98 -15.78 -3.50 15.56
C HIS A 98 -14.81 -4.66 15.73
N GLY A 99 -13.82 -4.55 16.63
CA GLY A 99 -12.91 -5.63 17.00
C GLY A 99 -12.03 -6.13 15.87
N GLU A 100 -11.63 -5.27 14.92
CA GLU A 100 -10.75 -5.65 13.81
C GLU A 100 -9.36 -6.12 14.32
N HIS A 101 -8.92 -5.63 15.49
CA HIS A 101 -7.71 -6.11 16.16
C HIS A 101 -7.79 -7.60 16.59
N LEU A 102 -9.00 -8.15 16.74
CA LEU A 102 -9.21 -9.56 17.12
C LEU A 102 -9.17 -10.52 15.91
N VAL A 103 -9.26 -9.98 14.70
CA VAL A 103 -9.26 -10.71 13.42
C VAL A 103 -8.12 -10.25 12.50
N ASN A 104 -7.07 -9.68 13.09
CA ASN A 104 -5.87 -9.24 12.41
C ASN A 104 -4.96 -10.42 12.09
N LEU A 105 -5.39 -11.30 11.17
CA LEU A 105 -4.62 -12.46 10.70
C LEU A 105 -4.93 -12.72 9.21
N ASN A 106 -3.97 -12.45 8.33
CA ASN A 106 -4.07 -12.73 6.89
C ASN A 106 -2.68 -13.06 6.32
N ASN A 107 -2.58 -13.28 5.01
CA ASN A 107 -1.35 -13.67 4.33
C ASN A 107 -0.40 -12.51 3.95
N ILE A 108 -0.73 -11.24 4.21
CA ILE A 108 0.06 -10.11 3.66
C ILE A 108 0.35 -9.00 4.67
N ASP A 109 -0.63 -8.58 5.45
CA ASP A 109 -0.57 -7.41 6.32
C ASP A 109 -1.37 -7.64 7.60
N SER A 110 -0.67 -8.21 8.58
CA SER A 110 -1.15 -8.44 9.94
C SER A 110 0.02 -8.43 10.91
N THR A 111 -0.30 -8.52 12.20
CA THR A 111 0.67 -8.59 13.30
C THR A 111 1.73 -9.67 13.07
N LEU A 112 1.34 -10.80 12.44
CA LEU A 112 2.28 -11.86 12.08
C LEU A 112 3.42 -11.36 11.18
N GLN A 113 3.08 -10.65 10.11
CA GLN A 113 4.08 -10.12 9.18
C GLN A 113 4.86 -8.97 9.83
N HIS A 114 4.20 -8.08 10.57
CA HIS A 114 4.85 -6.95 11.24
C HIS A 114 5.90 -7.38 12.27
N MET A 115 5.67 -8.49 12.98
CA MET A 115 6.68 -9.09 13.87
C MET A 115 8.00 -9.42 13.16
N ARG A 116 7.97 -9.71 11.85
CA ARG A 116 9.19 -9.92 11.06
C ARG A 116 9.63 -8.66 10.32
N MET A 117 8.73 -8.01 9.60
CA MET A 117 9.08 -6.94 8.66
C MET A 117 9.69 -5.71 9.35
N VAL A 118 9.42 -5.52 10.65
CA VAL A 118 10.03 -4.41 11.38
C VAL A 118 11.55 -4.43 11.34
N PHE A 119 12.18 -5.61 11.26
CA PHE A 119 13.64 -5.73 11.16
C PHE A 119 14.21 -5.26 9.82
N ASP A 120 13.38 -5.17 8.76
CA ASP A 120 13.82 -4.71 7.44
C ASP A 120 14.13 -3.19 7.43
N VAL A 121 13.63 -2.45 8.42
CA VAL A 121 13.76 -0.97 8.51
C VAL A 121 14.55 -0.50 9.73
N MET A 122 15.05 -1.41 10.57
CA MET A 122 15.82 -1.04 11.76
C MET A 122 17.23 -0.60 11.39
N ASP A 123 17.79 0.31 12.19
CA ASP A 123 19.18 0.74 12.08
C ASP A 123 20.13 -0.40 12.44
N THR A 124 20.93 -0.85 11.47
CA THR A 124 22.01 -1.83 11.65
C THR A 124 23.40 -1.22 11.38
N GLU A 125 23.49 0.11 11.33
CA GLU A 125 24.73 0.87 11.13
C GLU A 125 25.32 1.35 12.47
N THR A 126 24.48 1.54 13.50
CA THR A 126 24.92 2.03 14.82
C THR A 126 24.84 0.96 15.92
N ALA A 127 25.60 1.18 17.01
CA ALA A 127 25.54 0.30 18.18
C ALA A 127 24.18 0.35 18.89
N GLU A 128 23.55 1.53 18.97
CA GLU A 128 22.19 1.68 19.53
C GLU A 128 21.14 0.98 18.68
N GLY A 129 21.27 1.06 17.35
CA GLY A 129 20.41 0.34 16.42
C GLY A 129 20.48 -1.18 16.60
N TRP A 130 21.69 -1.74 16.71
CA TRP A 130 21.88 -3.16 16.98
C TRP A 130 21.36 -3.61 18.36
N GLU A 131 21.50 -2.80 19.41
CA GLU A 131 20.88 -3.12 20.72
C GLU A 131 19.35 -3.08 20.64
N ALA A 132 18.76 -2.19 19.84
CA ALA A 132 17.32 -2.20 19.58
C ALA A 132 16.86 -3.46 18.85
N VAL A 133 17.60 -3.90 17.81
CA VAL A 133 17.35 -5.16 17.08
C VAL A 133 17.38 -6.33 18.07
N LEU A 134 18.40 -6.37 18.92
CA LEU A 134 18.60 -7.43 19.89
C LEU A 134 17.49 -7.44 20.95
N SER A 135 17.10 -6.29 21.48
CA SER A 135 15.97 -6.13 22.42
C SER A 135 14.68 -6.74 21.85
N ARG A 136 14.37 -6.47 20.58
CA ARG A 136 13.19 -7.05 19.91
C ARG A 136 13.30 -8.57 19.78
N LEU A 137 14.42 -9.09 19.29
CA LEU A 137 14.62 -10.54 19.14
C LEU A 137 14.54 -11.28 20.48
N GLU A 138 15.08 -10.70 21.55
CA GLU A 138 15.06 -11.28 22.89
C GLU A 138 13.68 -11.28 23.55
N THR A 139 12.76 -10.42 23.11
CA THR A 139 11.42 -10.24 23.71
C THR A 139 10.27 -10.56 22.76
N ILE A 140 10.55 -11.08 21.56
CA ILE A 140 9.55 -11.39 20.53
C ILE A 140 8.53 -12.46 20.98
N ASP A 141 8.94 -13.37 21.87
CA ASP A 141 8.08 -14.38 22.49
C ASP A 141 6.99 -13.72 23.37
N GLN A 142 7.36 -12.67 24.11
CA GLN A 142 6.43 -11.88 24.93
C GLN A 142 5.45 -11.11 24.03
N ALA A 143 5.95 -10.48 22.97
CA ALA A 143 5.12 -9.77 22.00
C ALA A 143 4.12 -10.72 21.32
N CYS A 144 4.57 -11.89 20.86
CA CYS A 144 3.73 -12.92 20.27
C CYS A 144 2.68 -13.45 21.26
N ALA A 145 2.98 -13.52 22.56
CA ALA A 145 2.00 -13.86 23.60
C ALA A 145 0.87 -12.82 23.69
N THR A 146 1.17 -11.53 23.58
CA THR A 146 0.13 -10.47 23.55
C THR A 146 -0.78 -10.60 22.32
N TYR A 147 -0.20 -10.90 21.16
CA TYR A 147 -0.95 -11.11 19.93
C TYR A 147 -1.87 -12.35 20.02
N ARG A 148 -1.36 -13.48 20.53
CA ARG A 148 -2.18 -14.68 20.78
C ARG A 148 -3.36 -14.38 21.71
N ALA A 149 -3.18 -13.54 22.73
CA ALA A 149 -4.27 -13.17 23.64
C ALA A 149 -5.43 -12.47 22.90
N SER A 150 -5.14 -11.62 21.90
CA SER A 150 -6.18 -11.00 21.07
C SER A 150 -6.86 -12.01 20.14
N LEU A 151 -6.11 -12.93 19.54
CA LEU A 151 -6.70 -14.01 18.73
C LEU A 151 -7.59 -14.95 19.57
N ASP A 152 -7.21 -15.24 20.82
CA ASP A 152 -8.00 -16.04 21.74
C ASP A 152 -9.28 -15.31 22.19
N GLU A 153 -9.21 -14.00 22.42
CA GLU A 153 -10.40 -13.18 22.68
C GLU A 153 -11.33 -13.13 21.46
N GLY A 154 -10.77 -13.03 20.25
CA GLY A 154 -11.50 -13.16 18.99
C GLY A 154 -12.25 -14.49 18.92
N ARG A 155 -11.57 -15.60 19.15
CA ARG A 155 -12.18 -16.94 19.20
C ARG A 155 -13.30 -17.03 20.25
N ARG A 156 -13.09 -16.50 21.45
CA ARG A 156 -14.08 -16.49 22.54
C ARG A 156 -15.34 -15.70 22.17
N THR A 157 -15.19 -14.64 21.37
CA THR A 157 -16.28 -13.75 20.96
C THR A 157 -16.84 -14.05 19.56
N GLY A 158 -16.35 -15.10 18.90
CA GLY A 158 -16.77 -15.50 17.56
C GLY A 158 -16.20 -14.63 16.44
N LYS A 159 -15.21 -13.77 16.72
CA LYS A 159 -14.48 -12.98 15.72
C LYS A 159 -13.24 -13.77 15.29
N VAL A 160 -13.39 -14.52 14.21
CA VAL A 160 -12.36 -15.39 13.64
C VAL A 160 -12.19 -15.11 12.15
N VAL A 161 -11.06 -15.54 11.60
CA VAL A 161 -10.78 -15.42 10.16
C VAL A 161 -11.10 -16.73 9.42
N ALA A 162 -11.10 -16.67 8.08
CA ALA A 162 -11.25 -17.86 7.25
C ALA A 162 -10.08 -18.82 7.41
N ARG A 163 -10.34 -20.13 7.29
CA ARG A 163 -9.33 -21.20 7.40
C ARG A 163 -8.18 -21.01 6.43
N ARG A 164 -8.44 -20.48 5.24
CA ARG A 164 -7.42 -20.16 4.23
C ARG A 164 -6.35 -19.21 4.76
N GLN A 165 -6.77 -18.18 5.49
CA GLN A 165 -5.85 -17.22 6.10
C GLN A 165 -5.01 -17.85 7.21
N VAL A 166 -5.60 -18.77 7.98
CA VAL A 166 -4.87 -19.54 9.00
C VAL A 166 -3.80 -20.43 8.34
N HIS A 167 -4.14 -21.11 7.25
CA HIS A 167 -3.19 -21.95 6.51
C HIS A 167 -2.03 -21.13 5.92
N ALA A 168 -2.32 -19.97 5.31
CA ALA A 168 -1.28 -19.08 4.79
C ALA A 168 -0.37 -18.54 5.91
N ALA A 169 -0.94 -18.14 7.05
CA ALA A 169 -0.18 -17.71 8.21
C ALA A 169 0.69 -18.84 8.80
N MET A 170 0.18 -20.08 8.84
CA MET A 170 0.95 -21.26 9.26
C MET A 170 2.15 -21.53 8.35
N GLU A 171 1.99 -21.35 7.04
CA GLU A 171 3.07 -21.50 6.06
C GLU A 171 4.17 -20.46 6.30
N GLN A 172 3.81 -19.18 6.39
CA GLN A 172 4.76 -18.09 6.63
C GLN A 172 5.48 -18.24 7.98
N ALA A 173 4.75 -18.60 9.03
CA ALA A 173 5.37 -18.90 10.33
C ALA A 173 6.33 -20.10 10.23
N GLY A 174 6.01 -21.11 9.41
CA GLY A 174 6.89 -22.22 9.10
C GLY A 174 8.19 -21.79 8.40
N VAL A 175 8.11 -20.85 7.45
CA VAL A 175 9.30 -20.27 6.77
C VAL A 175 10.19 -19.55 7.78
N HIS A 176 9.62 -18.70 8.64
CA HIS A 176 10.38 -17.96 9.65
C HIS A 176 10.95 -18.83 10.78
N ALA A 177 10.36 -20.00 11.02
CA ALA A 177 10.91 -21.01 11.94
C ALA A 177 12.00 -21.91 11.30
N GLY A 178 12.00 -22.05 9.98
CA GLY A 178 12.80 -23.02 9.23
C GLY A 178 14.14 -22.49 8.72
N GLU A 179 14.77 -23.25 7.81
CA GLU A 179 16.10 -22.96 7.26
C GLU A 179 16.11 -21.79 6.27
N SER A 180 14.96 -21.46 5.68
CA SER A 180 14.78 -20.28 4.82
C SER A 180 14.45 -19.01 5.62
N SER A 181 14.61 -19.04 6.95
CA SER A 181 14.25 -17.93 7.81
C SER A 181 15.10 -16.68 7.55
N PHE A 182 14.41 -15.54 7.41
CA PHE A 182 15.02 -14.20 7.43
C PHE A 182 16.00 -14.03 8.60
N PHE A 183 15.69 -14.56 9.79
CA PHE A 183 16.54 -14.40 10.96
C PHE A 183 17.92 -15.06 10.76
N LEU A 184 18.02 -16.15 10.01
CA LEU A 184 19.33 -16.72 9.67
C LEU A 184 20.13 -15.83 8.70
N THR A 185 19.46 -15.14 7.78
CA THR A 185 20.09 -14.15 6.90
C THR A 185 20.60 -12.96 7.72
N LEU A 186 19.79 -12.48 8.67
CA LEU A 186 20.19 -11.42 9.59
C LEU A 186 21.45 -11.82 10.39
N LEU A 187 21.52 -13.05 10.91
CA LEU A 187 22.71 -13.56 11.61
C LEU A 187 23.97 -13.47 10.74
N LYS A 188 23.87 -13.88 9.48
CA LYS A 188 25.01 -13.86 8.53
C LYS A 188 25.44 -12.43 8.19
N SER A 189 24.50 -11.49 8.15
CA SER A 189 24.80 -10.07 7.85
C SER A 189 25.39 -9.30 9.04
N ALA A 190 25.35 -9.84 10.25
CA ALA A 190 25.75 -9.15 11.48
C ALA A 190 27.28 -9.18 11.77
N GLU A 191 28.13 -9.39 10.76
CA GLU A 191 29.58 -9.43 10.95
C GLU A 191 30.16 -8.12 11.49
N SER A 192 29.58 -6.99 11.10
CA SER A 192 29.94 -5.64 11.54
C SER A 192 29.32 -5.23 12.89
N ALA A 193 28.45 -6.06 13.48
CA ALA A 193 27.78 -5.72 14.72
C ALA A 193 28.76 -5.68 15.92
N PRO A 194 28.47 -4.88 16.97
CA PRO A 194 29.27 -4.84 18.20
C PRO A 194 29.50 -6.23 18.80
N GLU A 195 30.66 -6.46 19.43
CA GLU A 195 31.00 -7.79 20.00
C GLU A 195 29.96 -8.31 20.99
N GLN A 196 29.42 -7.43 21.84
CA GLN A 196 28.38 -7.76 22.81
C GLN A 196 27.08 -8.23 22.12
N VAL A 197 26.74 -7.60 20.99
CA VAL A 197 25.59 -7.99 20.17
C VAL A 197 25.85 -9.34 19.50
N ARG A 198 27.02 -9.52 18.86
CA ARG A 198 27.40 -10.79 18.21
C ARG A 198 27.39 -11.97 19.17
N ALA A 199 27.73 -11.77 20.44
CA ALA A 199 27.69 -12.81 21.47
C ALA A 199 26.26 -13.26 21.83
N ARG A 200 25.28 -12.36 21.79
CA ARG A 200 23.87 -12.61 22.18
C ARG A 200 22.98 -12.99 21.00
N LEU A 201 23.29 -12.48 19.81
CA LEU A 201 22.47 -12.58 18.61
C LEU A 201 22.06 -14.02 18.23
N PRO A 202 22.93 -15.05 18.30
CA PRO A 202 22.52 -16.42 17.99
C PRO A 202 21.38 -16.92 18.89
N GLY A 203 21.42 -16.62 20.19
CA GLY A 203 20.37 -17.01 21.13
C GLY A 203 19.07 -16.25 20.90
N ALA A 204 19.16 -14.96 20.58
CA ALA A 204 18.00 -14.13 20.28
C ALA A 204 17.31 -14.55 18.96
N ILE A 205 18.08 -14.97 17.96
CA ILE A 205 17.56 -15.50 16.69
C ILE A 205 16.89 -16.86 16.89
N GLU A 206 17.45 -17.72 17.72
CA GLU A 206 16.79 -18.98 18.08
C GLU A 206 15.48 -18.72 18.83
N ASN A 207 15.41 -17.70 19.71
CA ASN A 207 14.17 -17.27 20.34
C ASN A 207 13.10 -16.87 19.30
N ALA A 208 13.48 -16.06 18.31
CA ALA A 208 12.57 -15.65 17.24
C ALA A 208 12.08 -16.86 16.43
N ARG A 209 12.98 -17.73 15.96
CA ARG A 209 12.61 -18.94 15.20
C ARG A 209 11.68 -19.86 16.00
N ARG A 210 11.99 -20.11 17.27
CA ARG A 210 11.13 -20.90 18.18
C ARG A 210 9.76 -20.24 18.34
N THR A 211 9.70 -18.92 18.52
CA THR A 211 8.44 -18.17 18.66
C THR A 211 7.53 -18.36 17.44
N PHE A 212 8.07 -18.30 16.22
CA PHE A 212 7.30 -18.57 15.01
C PHE A 212 6.88 -20.04 14.89
N ALA A 213 7.72 -20.99 15.32
CA ALA A 213 7.35 -22.41 15.37
C ALA A 213 6.17 -22.65 16.34
N GLU A 214 6.24 -22.08 17.55
CA GLU A 214 5.19 -22.17 18.56
C GLU A 214 3.89 -21.49 18.10
N PHE A 215 4.00 -20.34 17.42
CA PHE A 215 2.83 -19.67 16.83
C PHE A 215 2.18 -20.52 15.74
N ARG A 216 2.97 -21.16 14.86
CA ARG A 216 2.46 -22.12 13.88
C ARG A 216 1.71 -23.28 14.55
N SER A 217 2.25 -23.85 15.61
CA SER A 217 1.58 -24.92 16.38
C SER A 217 0.29 -24.41 17.02
N TYR A 218 0.30 -23.22 17.62
CA TYR A 218 -0.92 -22.58 18.15
C TYR A 218 -2.01 -22.44 17.08
N LEU A 219 -1.64 -21.95 15.89
CA LEU A 219 -2.58 -21.82 14.77
C LEU A 219 -3.16 -23.19 14.38
N ALA A 220 -2.32 -24.22 14.24
CA ALA A 220 -2.74 -25.55 13.81
C ALA A 220 -3.61 -26.28 14.86
N GLU A 221 -3.18 -26.27 16.11
CA GLU A 221 -3.75 -27.09 17.18
C GLU A 221 -4.91 -26.39 17.90
N THR A 222 -4.90 -25.05 17.91
CA THR A 222 -5.84 -24.27 18.75
C THR A 222 -6.75 -23.38 17.90
N TYR A 223 -6.21 -22.56 17.01
CA TYR A 223 -6.99 -21.55 16.27
C TYR A 223 -7.80 -22.16 15.11
N LEU A 224 -7.20 -23.05 14.32
CA LEU A 224 -7.75 -23.55 13.05
C LEU A 224 -9.13 -24.21 13.20
N SER A 225 -9.39 -24.89 14.33
CA SER A 225 -10.69 -25.53 14.60
C SER A 225 -11.84 -24.55 14.81
N HIS A 226 -11.55 -23.26 15.04
CA HIS A 226 -12.53 -22.20 15.23
C HIS A 226 -12.70 -21.33 13.99
N ALA A 227 -11.77 -21.39 13.04
CA ALA A 227 -11.81 -20.61 11.80
C ALA A 227 -12.97 -21.06 10.89
N VAL A 228 -13.52 -20.12 10.12
CA VAL A 228 -14.68 -20.35 9.25
C VAL A 228 -14.26 -20.86 7.86
N GLU A 229 -15.11 -21.68 7.23
CA GLU A 229 -14.87 -22.16 5.86
C GLU A 229 -15.08 -21.05 4.81
N ALA A 230 -16.07 -20.17 5.02
CA ALA A 230 -16.37 -19.09 4.09
C ALA A 230 -15.25 -18.04 4.10
N ASP A 231 -14.70 -17.74 2.92
CA ASP A 231 -13.70 -16.69 2.74
C ASP A 231 -14.31 -15.27 2.77
N GLY A 232 -15.58 -15.13 2.34
CA GLY A 232 -16.28 -13.86 2.30
C GLY A 232 -16.57 -13.28 3.69
N VAL A 233 -16.33 -11.97 3.88
CA VAL A 233 -16.52 -11.31 5.19
C VAL A 233 -17.92 -10.74 5.41
N GLY A 234 -18.76 -10.77 4.37
CA GLY A 234 -20.09 -10.21 4.36
C GLY A 234 -20.12 -8.68 4.21
N GLU A 235 -21.26 -8.18 3.76
CA GLU A 235 -21.46 -6.78 3.36
C GLU A 235 -21.07 -5.77 4.44
N ALA A 236 -21.53 -5.96 5.69
CA ALA A 236 -21.31 -4.96 6.75
C ALA A 236 -19.82 -4.76 7.09
N ARG A 237 -19.03 -5.83 7.13
CA ARG A 237 -17.58 -5.72 7.37
C ARG A 237 -16.86 -5.21 6.12
N TYR A 238 -17.29 -5.65 4.94
CA TYR A 238 -16.73 -5.22 3.67
C TYR A 238 -16.93 -3.71 3.43
N GLU A 239 -18.12 -3.16 3.68
CA GLU A 239 -18.40 -1.73 3.55
C GLU A 239 -17.52 -0.86 4.46
N ARG A 240 -17.25 -1.31 5.69
CA ARG A 240 -16.32 -0.61 6.60
C ARG A 240 -14.89 -0.66 6.06
N ALA A 241 -14.44 -1.81 5.60
CA ALA A 241 -13.10 -1.96 5.04
C ALA A 241 -12.90 -1.11 3.77
N VAL A 242 -13.90 -1.08 2.88
CA VAL A 242 -13.94 -0.18 1.72
C VAL A 242 -13.82 1.28 2.15
N ARG A 243 -14.61 1.71 3.15
CA ARG A 243 -14.54 3.09 3.64
C ARG A 243 -13.16 3.41 4.23
N ARG A 244 -12.54 2.48 4.96
CA ARG A 244 -11.18 2.63 5.51
C ARG A 244 -10.12 2.79 4.43
N PHE A 245 -10.21 2.03 3.35
CA PHE A 245 -9.17 2.04 2.30
C PHE A 245 -9.36 3.13 1.25
N LEU A 246 -10.59 3.51 0.96
CA LEU A 246 -10.91 4.51 -0.06
C LEU A 246 -11.27 5.88 0.54
N GLY A 247 -11.68 5.94 1.80
CA GLY A 247 -12.27 7.14 2.39
C GLY A 247 -13.49 7.63 1.59
N ALA A 248 -14.28 6.70 1.07
CA ALA A 248 -15.48 6.97 0.29
C ALA A 248 -16.59 5.95 0.55
N LYS A 249 -17.83 6.38 0.33
CA LYS A 249 -19.00 5.48 0.34
C LYS A 249 -19.35 5.05 -1.09
N LEU A 250 -19.21 3.77 -1.37
CA LEU A 250 -19.53 3.20 -2.69
C LEU A 250 -20.92 2.55 -2.72
N ASP A 251 -21.53 2.54 -3.90
CA ASP A 251 -22.52 1.51 -4.25
C ASP A 251 -21.75 0.27 -4.71
N LEU A 252 -21.69 -0.75 -3.85
CA LEU A 252 -20.89 -1.95 -4.12
C LEU A 252 -21.41 -2.76 -5.31
N ARG A 253 -22.71 -2.74 -5.59
CA ARG A 253 -23.29 -3.52 -6.70
C ARG A 253 -23.04 -2.80 -8.01
N GLU A 254 -23.17 -1.47 -8.03
CA GLU A 254 -22.75 -0.66 -9.18
C GLU A 254 -21.26 -0.82 -9.45
N THR A 255 -20.43 -0.75 -8.40
CA THR A 255 -18.97 -0.87 -8.53
C THR A 255 -18.57 -2.24 -9.08
N TYR A 256 -19.25 -3.30 -8.62
CA TYR A 256 -19.06 -4.66 -9.15
C TYR A 256 -19.44 -4.77 -10.64
N ALA A 257 -20.61 -4.25 -11.02
CA ALA A 257 -21.06 -4.24 -12.42
C ALA A 257 -20.11 -3.42 -13.31
N TRP A 258 -19.65 -2.27 -12.81
CA TRP A 258 -18.65 -1.45 -13.49
C TRP A 258 -17.32 -2.18 -13.65
N GLY A 259 -16.85 -2.91 -12.63
CA GLY A 259 -15.63 -3.71 -12.70
C GLY A 259 -15.65 -4.71 -13.86
N TRP A 260 -16.77 -5.41 -14.05
CA TRP A 260 -16.95 -6.32 -15.18
C TRP A 260 -17.06 -5.60 -16.54
N SER A 261 -17.70 -4.43 -16.59
CA SER A 261 -17.69 -3.59 -17.79
C SER A 261 -16.27 -3.18 -18.18
N GLU A 262 -15.44 -2.85 -17.20
CA GLU A 262 -14.05 -2.44 -17.41
C GLU A 262 -13.17 -3.60 -17.85
N VAL A 263 -13.37 -4.82 -17.30
CA VAL A 263 -12.74 -6.05 -17.80
C VAL A 263 -13.01 -6.22 -19.30
N ARG A 264 -14.28 -6.17 -19.72
CA ARG A 264 -14.63 -6.34 -21.15
C ARG A 264 -14.04 -5.24 -22.03
N ARG A 265 -14.06 -4.00 -21.56
CA ARG A 265 -13.49 -2.86 -22.29
C ARG A 265 -11.99 -3.05 -22.54
N ILE A 266 -11.24 -3.39 -21.48
CA ILE A 266 -9.79 -3.59 -21.57
C ILE A 266 -9.46 -4.82 -22.42
N GLU A 267 -10.15 -5.94 -22.27
CA GLU A 267 -9.92 -7.12 -23.10
C GLU A 267 -10.15 -6.85 -24.60
N ALA A 268 -11.18 -6.07 -24.94
CA ALA A 268 -11.44 -5.66 -26.32
C ALA A 268 -10.32 -4.76 -26.87
N GLU A 269 -9.83 -3.82 -26.08
CA GLU A 269 -8.72 -2.92 -26.44
C GLU A 269 -7.41 -3.71 -26.62
N MET A 270 -7.11 -4.63 -25.70
CA MET A 270 -5.97 -5.54 -25.81
C MET A 270 -6.06 -6.39 -27.08
N ALA A 271 -7.23 -6.97 -27.39
CA ALA A 271 -7.44 -7.76 -28.60
C ALA A 271 -7.14 -6.96 -29.89
N GLN A 272 -7.60 -5.71 -29.96
CA GLN A 272 -7.32 -4.82 -31.10
C GLN A 272 -5.83 -4.50 -31.21
N LEU A 273 -5.18 -4.16 -30.10
CA LEU A 273 -3.75 -3.82 -30.07
C LEU A 273 -2.86 -5.03 -30.38
N GLY A 274 -3.19 -6.19 -29.81
CA GLY A 274 -2.48 -7.45 -30.02
C GLY A 274 -2.49 -7.89 -31.48
N ALA A 275 -3.60 -7.70 -32.19
CA ALA A 275 -3.69 -7.98 -33.63
C ALA A 275 -2.73 -7.13 -34.47
N GLY A 276 -2.37 -5.93 -34.00
CA GLY A 276 -1.35 -5.07 -34.62
C GLY A 276 0.08 -5.47 -34.27
N ILE A 277 0.31 -6.10 -33.11
CA ILE A 277 1.64 -6.56 -32.66
C ILE A 277 2.00 -7.90 -33.30
N LEU A 278 1.09 -8.87 -33.25
CA LEU A 278 1.28 -10.21 -33.81
C LEU A 278 -0.01 -10.66 -34.51
N PRO A 279 -0.15 -10.39 -35.83
CA PRO A 279 -1.37 -10.70 -36.57
C PRO A 279 -1.75 -12.18 -36.52
N GLY A 280 -3.01 -12.45 -36.18
CA GLY A 280 -3.58 -13.81 -36.09
C GLY A 280 -3.32 -14.55 -34.77
N ALA A 281 -2.54 -13.96 -33.86
CA ALA A 281 -2.31 -14.53 -32.53
C ALA A 281 -3.35 -14.07 -31.50
N SER A 282 -3.60 -14.92 -30.51
CA SER A 282 -4.34 -14.59 -29.30
C SER A 282 -3.50 -13.74 -28.33
N ILE A 283 -4.15 -13.04 -27.40
CA ILE A 283 -3.45 -12.23 -26.39
C ILE A 283 -2.47 -13.04 -25.52
N PRO A 284 -2.81 -14.26 -25.03
CA PRO A 284 -1.84 -15.10 -24.36
C PRO A 284 -0.60 -15.42 -25.22
N GLU A 285 -0.76 -15.59 -26.53
CA GLU A 285 0.36 -15.82 -27.45
C GLU A 285 1.22 -14.56 -27.64
N VAL A 286 0.59 -13.39 -27.74
CA VAL A 286 1.29 -12.10 -27.81
C VAL A 286 2.12 -11.88 -26.54
N ILE A 287 1.53 -12.06 -25.36
CA ILE A 287 2.24 -11.88 -24.08
C ILE A 287 3.41 -12.86 -23.95
N ARG A 288 3.19 -14.15 -24.25
CA ARG A 288 4.29 -15.15 -24.23
C ARG A 288 5.43 -14.80 -25.18
N MET A 289 5.13 -14.17 -26.33
CA MET A 289 6.16 -13.68 -27.25
C MET A 289 6.93 -12.52 -26.61
N LEU A 290 6.23 -11.53 -26.04
CA LEU A 290 6.86 -10.37 -25.39
C LEU A 290 7.74 -10.75 -24.18
N GLU A 291 7.43 -11.85 -23.51
CA GLU A 291 8.21 -12.39 -22.39
C GLU A 291 9.48 -13.14 -22.82
N ARG A 292 9.56 -13.61 -24.07
CA ARG A 292 10.59 -14.54 -24.52
C ARG A 292 11.48 -14.00 -25.62
N ASP A 293 10.99 -13.04 -26.40
CA ASP A 293 11.76 -12.44 -27.49
C ASP A 293 12.90 -11.57 -26.92
N PRO A 294 14.18 -11.92 -27.18
CA PRO A 294 15.32 -11.14 -26.71
C PRO A 294 15.30 -9.68 -27.20
N GLU A 295 14.64 -9.35 -28.32
CA GLU A 295 14.49 -7.97 -28.80
C GLU A 295 13.47 -7.14 -27.99
N ARG A 296 12.71 -7.79 -27.11
CA ARG A 296 11.69 -7.19 -26.22
C ARG A 296 12.09 -7.23 -24.75
N CYS A 297 13.23 -7.82 -24.45
CA CYS A 297 13.84 -7.85 -23.12
C CYS A 297 15.03 -6.88 -23.02
N SER A 298 15.44 -6.56 -21.80
CA SER A 298 16.72 -5.91 -21.55
C SER A 298 17.89 -6.83 -21.90
N GLY A 299 19.06 -6.28 -22.18
CA GLY A 299 20.28 -7.05 -22.42
C GLY A 299 20.81 -7.75 -21.16
N SER A 300 20.54 -7.17 -19.99
CA SER A 300 20.88 -7.68 -18.66
C SER A 300 20.04 -7.00 -17.57
N VAL A 301 20.21 -7.40 -16.31
CA VAL A 301 19.59 -6.69 -15.17
C VAL A 301 20.14 -5.27 -14.99
N GLU A 302 21.45 -5.05 -15.19
CA GLU A 302 22.01 -3.68 -15.08
C GLU A 302 21.52 -2.79 -16.22
N ASP A 303 21.43 -3.33 -17.44
CA ASP A 303 20.83 -2.63 -18.59
C ASP A 303 19.36 -2.27 -18.31
N PHE A 304 18.60 -3.19 -17.72
CA PHE A 304 17.23 -2.91 -17.27
C PHE A 304 17.18 -1.73 -16.29
N LEU A 305 18.01 -1.74 -15.23
CA LEU A 305 18.05 -0.65 -14.26
C LEU A 305 18.45 0.68 -14.92
N GLN A 306 19.37 0.66 -15.88
CA GLN A 306 19.76 1.85 -16.63
C GLN A 306 18.60 2.39 -17.49
N ILE A 307 17.86 1.52 -18.19
CA ILE A 307 16.65 1.91 -18.93
C ILE A 307 15.64 2.57 -17.99
N MET A 308 15.42 2.01 -16.80
CA MET A 308 14.50 2.58 -15.81
C MET A 308 14.99 3.95 -15.32
N ARG A 309 16.27 4.11 -14.98
CA ARG A 309 16.88 5.41 -14.59
C ARG A 309 16.69 6.46 -15.69
N ASP A 310 16.97 6.11 -16.94
CA ASP A 310 16.87 7.03 -18.07
C ASP A 310 15.44 7.49 -18.31
N ARG A 311 14.45 6.59 -18.11
CA ARG A 311 13.03 6.94 -18.18
C ARG A 311 12.60 7.89 -17.07
N GLN A 312 13.01 7.64 -15.82
CA GLN A 312 12.75 8.57 -14.71
C GLN A 312 13.34 9.95 -15.00
N ALA A 313 14.60 10.00 -15.43
CA ALA A 313 15.28 11.25 -15.72
C ALA A 313 14.65 11.99 -16.91
N ARG A 314 14.20 11.28 -17.95
CA ARG A 314 13.50 11.88 -19.10
C ARG A 314 12.14 12.45 -18.69
N ALA A 315 11.31 11.65 -18.02
CA ALA A 315 9.99 12.09 -17.57
C ALA A 315 10.10 13.33 -16.67
N LEU A 316 11.04 13.33 -15.72
CA LEU A 316 11.27 14.49 -14.85
C LEU A 316 11.65 15.74 -15.66
N ARG A 317 12.66 15.65 -16.55
CA ARG A 317 13.11 16.80 -17.35
C ARG A 317 12.02 17.40 -18.23
N ASP A 318 11.21 16.55 -18.85
CA ASP A 318 10.21 16.95 -19.84
C ASP A 318 8.92 17.46 -19.20
N LEU A 319 8.55 16.95 -18.01
CA LEU A 319 7.25 17.19 -17.37
C LEU A 319 7.31 18.15 -16.18
N GLN A 320 8.48 18.33 -15.56
CA GLN A 320 8.67 19.34 -14.53
C GLN A 320 8.35 20.73 -15.12
N ASP A 321 7.62 21.53 -14.35
CA ASP A 321 7.10 22.84 -14.71
C ASP A 321 6.05 22.89 -15.84
N VAL A 322 5.85 21.80 -16.59
CA VAL A 322 4.82 21.67 -17.65
C VAL A 322 3.55 21.03 -17.11
N HIS A 323 3.67 19.87 -16.48
CA HIS A 323 2.54 19.10 -15.95
C HIS A 323 2.52 19.03 -14.42
N PHE A 324 3.67 19.32 -13.77
CA PHE A 324 3.84 19.21 -12.32
C PHE A 324 4.78 20.30 -11.81
N ASP A 325 4.52 20.81 -10.61
CA ASP A 325 5.51 21.58 -9.84
C ASP A 325 6.31 20.59 -8.99
N VAL A 326 7.63 20.48 -9.23
CA VAL A 326 8.50 19.49 -8.59
C VAL A 326 9.60 20.17 -7.78
N PRO A 327 9.43 20.28 -6.45
CA PRO A 327 10.46 20.80 -5.56
C PRO A 327 11.81 20.09 -5.71
N GLU A 328 12.91 20.84 -5.55
CA GLU A 328 14.29 20.35 -5.75
C GLU A 328 14.61 19.05 -4.98
N PRO A 329 14.23 18.87 -3.70
CA PRO A 329 14.52 17.63 -2.98
C PRO A 329 13.86 16.37 -3.56
N ILE A 330 12.78 16.53 -4.33
CA ILE A 330 12.02 15.46 -4.99
C ILE A 330 12.59 15.17 -6.40
N GLN A 331 13.44 16.05 -6.95
CA GLN A 331 14.03 15.81 -8.28
C GLN A 331 15.04 14.65 -8.27
N HIS A 332 15.48 14.20 -7.09
CA HIS A 332 16.38 13.07 -6.96
C HIS A 332 15.63 11.73 -6.74
N ILE A 333 15.60 10.91 -7.78
CA ILE A 333 15.00 9.57 -7.79
C ILE A 333 16.09 8.52 -7.89
N GLU A 334 16.13 7.59 -6.95
CA GLU A 334 17.01 6.43 -7.05
C GLU A 334 16.29 5.22 -7.63
N VAL A 335 17.03 4.41 -8.39
CA VAL A 335 16.55 3.13 -8.92
C VAL A 335 17.55 2.04 -8.56
N ARG A 336 17.10 1.05 -7.78
CA ARG A 336 17.93 0.01 -7.17
C ARG A 336 17.35 -1.40 -7.37
N LEU A 337 18.20 -2.41 -7.20
CA LEU A 337 17.79 -3.81 -7.12
C LEU A 337 17.37 -4.13 -5.68
N ALA A 338 16.22 -4.78 -5.51
CA ALA A 338 15.74 -5.23 -4.20
C ALA A 338 16.76 -6.19 -3.55
N PRO A 339 17.00 -6.09 -2.23
CA PRO A 339 17.87 -7.03 -1.54
C PRO A 339 17.27 -8.45 -1.53
N PRO A 340 18.10 -9.51 -1.45
CA PRO A 340 17.61 -10.89 -1.35
C PRO A 340 16.63 -11.08 -0.19
N GLY A 341 15.53 -11.80 -0.44
CA GLY A 341 14.47 -12.03 0.56
C GLY A 341 13.46 -10.89 0.72
N GLY A 342 13.57 -9.82 -0.09
CA GLY A 342 12.59 -8.74 -0.19
C GLY A 342 11.31 -9.11 -0.96
N ALA A 343 10.50 -8.10 -1.30
CA ALA A 343 9.23 -8.28 -2.01
C ALA A 343 9.41 -8.90 -3.43
N LEU A 344 8.38 -9.60 -3.92
CA LEU A 344 8.36 -10.35 -5.19
C LEU A 344 8.04 -9.49 -6.43
N GLY A 345 8.18 -8.16 -6.34
CA GLY A 345 7.90 -7.21 -7.42
C GLY A 345 8.57 -5.87 -7.16
N ALA A 346 8.38 -4.92 -8.08
CA ALA A 346 8.86 -3.56 -7.85
C ALA A 346 8.07 -2.90 -6.70
N TYR A 347 8.72 -2.01 -5.95
CA TYR A 347 8.10 -1.22 -4.90
C TYR A 347 8.83 0.11 -4.71
N TYR A 348 8.08 1.11 -4.26
CA TYR A 348 8.61 2.43 -3.92
C TYR A 348 8.82 2.61 -2.42
N VAL A 349 9.97 3.18 -2.05
CA VAL A 349 10.25 3.66 -0.68
C VAL A 349 10.29 5.18 -0.68
N PRO A 350 9.45 5.85 0.13
CA PRO A 350 9.42 7.31 0.18
C PRO A 350 10.70 7.92 0.79
N PRO A 351 10.99 9.20 0.45
CA PRO A 351 12.07 9.93 1.09
C PRO A 351 11.82 10.03 2.61
N SER A 352 12.90 10.10 3.39
CA SER A 352 12.79 10.28 4.84
C SER A 352 12.38 11.70 5.22
N GLU A 353 11.95 11.91 6.46
CA GLU A 353 11.76 13.26 7.03
C GLU A 353 13.03 14.11 6.81
N GLY A 354 12.88 15.29 6.21
CA GLY A 354 13.98 16.18 5.85
C GLY A 354 14.88 15.70 4.69
N PHE A 355 14.44 14.73 3.88
CA PHE A 355 15.10 14.27 2.65
C PHE A 355 16.54 13.76 2.81
N LYS A 356 16.92 13.27 4.00
CA LYS A 356 18.24 12.65 4.23
C LYS A 356 18.46 11.38 3.40
N ARG A 357 17.39 10.61 3.18
CA ARG A 357 17.33 9.51 2.21
C ARG A 357 16.38 9.93 1.08
N PRO A 358 16.78 9.83 -0.19
CA PRO A 358 15.89 10.12 -1.31
C PRO A 358 14.81 9.05 -1.47
N GLY A 359 13.82 9.34 -2.32
CA GLY A 359 12.86 8.33 -2.74
C GLY A 359 13.51 7.31 -3.67
N THR A 360 13.24 6.04 -3.47
CA THR A 360 13.90 4.94 -4.20
C THR A 360 12.86 3.98 -4.77
N VAL A 361 12.97 3.70 -6.08
CA VAL A 361 12.27 2.59 -6.72
C VAL A 361 13.16 1.35 -6.65
N TRP A 362 12.64 0.27 -6.09
CA TRP A 362 13.33 -1.01 -5.98
C TRP A 362 12.70 -2.01 -6.94
N TYR A 363 13.52 -2.70 -7.72
CA TYR A 363 13.06 -3.75 -8.65
C TYR A 363 13.52 -5.13 -8.18
N ALA A 364 12.63 -6.12 -8.28
CA ALA A 364 12.91 -7.52 -7.96
C ALA A 364 12.66 -8.41 -9.20
N PRO A 365 13.53 -8.35 -10.23
CA PRO A 365 13.34 -9.12 -11.47
C PRO A 365 13.47 -10.65 -11.27
N GLY A 366 13.88 -11.10 -10.08
CA GLY A 366 14.16 -12.50 -9.78
C GLY A 366 15.43 -13.01 -10.47
N ASP A 367 15.59 -14.34 -10.50
CA ASP A 367 16.75 -15.01 -11.08
C ASP A 367 16.64 -15.11 -12.63
N VAL A 368 16.49 -13.97 -13.30
CA VAL A 368 16.41 -13.89 -14.77
C VAL A 368 17.67 -13.24 -15.35
N ALA A 369 18.12 -13.76 -16.50
CA ALA A 369 19.25 -13.16 -17.22
C ALA A 369 18.88 -11.85 -17.94
N GLN A 370 17.61 -11.73 -18.36
CA GLN A 370 17.06 -10.62 -19.12
C GLN A 370 15.63 -10.34 -18.63
N VAL A 371 15.23 -9.07 -18.60
CA VAL A 371 13.93 -8.64 -18.05
C VAL A 371 13.00 -8.22 -19.21
N PRO A 372 11.81 -8.83 -19.36
CA PRO A 372 10.82 -8.38 -20.34
C PRO A 372 10.39 -6.94 -20.07
N LEU A 373 10.45 -6.06 -21.07
CA LEU A 373 10.19 -4.63 -20.86
C LEU A 373 8.70 -4.27 -20.92
N TYR A 374 7.86 -5.11 -21.52
CA TYR A 374 6.50 -4.74 -21.90
C TYR A 374 5.65 -4.25 -20.70
N GLY A 375 5.71 -4.94 -19.56
CA GLY A 375 5.02 -4.55 -18.33
C GLY A 375 5.78 -3.51 -17.50
N GLU A 376 7.11 -3.59 -17.49
CA GLU A 376 7.96 -2.78 -16.62
C GLU A 376 7.95 -1.28 -16.96
N ILE A 377 7.64 -0.90 -18.21
CA ILE A 377 7.52 0.53 -18.55
C ILE A 377 6.35 1.18 -17.79
N SER A 378 5.23 0.48 -17.64
CA SER A 378 4.09 0.98 -16.85
C SER A 378 4.45 1.06 -15.36
N THR A 379 5.07 -0.01 -14.84
CA THR A 379 5.56 -0.09 -13.46
C THR A 379 6.52 1.05 -13.12
N ALA A 380 7.39 1.44 -14.06
CA ALA A 380 8.34 2.53 -13.84
C ALA A 380 7.65 3.87 -13.56
N TYR A 381 6.55 4.17 -14.25
CA TYR A 381 5.80 5.41 -14.01
C TYR A 381 4.81 5.31 -12.84
N HIS A 382 4.38 4.08 -12.50
CA HIS A 382 3.56 3.78 -11.33
C HIS A 382 4.36 3.98 -10.03
N GLU A 383 5.50 3.31 -9.88
CA GLU A 383 6.35 3.38 -8.69
C GLU A 383 7.21 4.66 -8.66
N GLY A 384 7.66 5.11 -9.83
CA GLY A 384 8.52 6.28 -9.98
C GLY A 384 7.75 7.57 -10.18
N PHE A 385 8.31 8.44 -11.01
CA PHE A 385 7.71 9.71 -11.41
C PHE A 385 6.89 9.55 -12.70
N PRO A 386 5.66 10.10 -12.77
CA PRO A 386 5.01 10.97 -11.79
C PRO A 386 4.07 10.24 -10.80
N GLY A 387 4.14 8.91 -10.68
CA GLY A 387 3.33 8.11 -9.75
C GLY A 387 3.72 8.29 -8.27
N HIS A 388 4.03 7.19 -7.58
CA HIS A 388 4.32 7.19 -6.14
C HIS A 388 5.45 8.12 -5.74
N HIS A 389 6.48 8.28 -6.57
CA HIS A 389 7.60 9.16 -6.23
C HIS A 389 7.16 10.61 -6.01
N LEU A 390 6.40 11.16 -6.96
CA LEU A 390 5.92 12.54 -6.87
C LEU A 390 4.91 12.68 -5.72
N GLN A 391 3.97 11.74 -5.62
CA GLN A 391 2.90 11.77 -4.62
C GLN A 391 3.43 11.71 -3.19
N CYS A 392 4.26 10.72 -2.88
CA CYS A 392 4.84 10.56 -1.55
C CYS A 392 5.87 11.66 -1.25
N GLY A 393 6.68 12.05 -2.24
CA GLY A 393 7.66 13.12 -2.09
C GLY A 393 7.00 14.44 -1.68
N LEU A 394 5.91 14.82 -2.34
CA LEU A 394 5.15 16.03 -2.02
C LEU A 394 4.50 15.97 -0.63
N GLN A 395 3.97 14.81 -0.23
CA GLN A 395 3.43 14.62 1.11
C GLN A 395 4.48 14.85 2.21
N VAL A 396 5.74 14.46 1.98
CA VAL A 396 6.85 14.75 2.90
C VAL A 396 7.27 16.22 2.83
N TYR A 397 7.28 16.81 1.63
CA TYR A 397 7.71 18.18 1.39
C TYR A 397 6.80 19.26 2.02
N PHE A 398 5.49 19.04 2.03
CA PHE A 398 4.50 20.01 2.51
C PHE A 398 4.42 20.09 4.05
N GLU A 399 5.53 20.33 4.73
CA GLU A 399 5.60 20.37 6.19
C GLU A 399 4.91 21.58 6.84
N GLU A 400 4.83 22.69 6.10
CA GLU A 400 4.15 23.91 6.54
C GLU A 400 2.62 23.74 6.43
N GLN A 401 2.16 23.07 5.38
CA GLN A 401 0.74 22.90 5.03
C GLN A 401 0.11 21.65 5.67
N LEU A 402 0.80 20.52 5.65
CA LEU A 402 0.27 19.25 6.15
C LEU A 402 0.74 19.00 7.58
N CYS A 403 -0.20 18.70 8.47
CA CYS A 403 0.14 18.36 9.85
C CYS A 403 0.84 16.99 9.91
N ARG A 404 1.61 16.75 10.97
CA ARG A 404 2.45 15.55 11.10
C ARG A 404 1.68 14.22 11.06
N VAL A 405 0.44 14.18 11.60
CA VAL A 405 -0.47 13.04 11.42
C VAL A 405 -0.71 12.75 9.96
N HIS A 406 -1.03 13.78 9.17
CA HIS A 406 -1.30 13.65 7.74
C HIS A 406 -0.07 13.15 6.98
N ARG A 407 1.11 13.70 7.27
CA ARG A 407 2.34 13.33 6.55
C ARG A 407 2.75 11.86 6.78
N PHE A 408 2.59 11.33 7.99
CA PHE A 408 3.20 10.04 8.36
C PHE A 408 2.24 8.92 8.75
N LEU A 409 1.03 9.25 9.21
CA LEU A 409 0.07 8.24 9.70
C LEU A 409 -1.11 8.05 8.75
N VAL A 410 -1.35 9.00 7.85
CA VAL A 410 -2.46 8.95 6.90
C VAL A 410 -1.95 8.61 5.50
N MET A 411 -2.37 7.46 5.03
CA MET A 411 -2.24 7.05 3.64
C MET A 411 -3.49 6.24 3.27
N TYR A 412 -4.36 6.81 2.44
CA TYR A 412 -5.49 6.10 1.84
C TYR A 412 -5.01 5.37 0.58
N PRO A 413 -5.07 4.03 0.51
CA PRO A 413 -4.70 3.30 -0.71
C PRO A 413 -5.53 3.73 -1.92
N GLY A 414 -6.82 4.07 -1.76
CA GLY A 414 -7.64 4.58 -2.86
C GLY A 414 -7.08 5.85 -3.51
N TYR A 415 -6.50 6.75 -2.71
CA TYR A 415 -5.82 7.94 -3.20
C TYR A 415 -4.46 7.58 -3.84
N ALA A 416 -3.61 6.84 -3.11
CA ALA A 416 -2.23 6.58 -3.53
C ALA A 416 -2.17 5.69 -4.78
N GLU A 417 -2.86 4.56 -4.77
CA GLU A 417 -2.92 3.63 -5.88
C GLU A 417 -3.73 4.19 -7.05
N GLY A 418 -4.79 4.93 -6.74
CA GLY A 418 -5.57 5.64 -7.75
C GLY A 418 -4.76 6.69 -8.49
N TRP A 419 -3.92 7.45 -7.78
CA TRP A 419 -2.97 8.38 -8.39
C TRP A 419 -1.95 7.68 -9.28
N ALA A 420 -1.36 6.58 -8.80
CA ALA A 420 -0.37 5.84 -9.58
C ALA A 420 -0.95 5.26 -10.88
N LEU A 421 -2.17 4.71 -10.86
CA LEU A 421 -2.85 4.26 -12.08
C LEU A 421 -3.27 5.42 -13.00
N TYR A 422 -3.69 6.54 -12.42
CA TYR A 422 -3.93 7.77 -13.17
C TYR A 422 -2.65 8.25 -13.87
N ALA A 423 -1.50 8.18 -13.19
CA ALA A 423 -0.20 8.51 -13.75
C ALA A 423 0.18 7.57 -14.90
N GLU A 424 -0.07 6.25 -14.79
CA GLU A 424 0.11 5.31 -15.91
C GLU A 424 -0.69 5.76 -17.15
N GLN A 425 -1.98 6.10 -16.96
CA GLN A 425 -2.83 6.62 -18.04
C GLN A 425 -2.32 7.93 -18.63
N LEU A 426 -1.93 8.89 -17.78
CA LEU A 426 -1.41 10.18 -18.20
C LEU A 426 -0.13 10.01 -19.03
N MET A 427 0.79 9.15 -18.60
CA MET A 427 2.03 8.90 -19.32
C MET A 427 1.77 8.27 -20.70
N HIS A 428 0.71 7.47 -20.86
CA HIS A 428 0.25 7.02 -22.16
C HIS A 428 -0.28 8.17 -23.03
N GLU A 429 -1.15 9.03 -22.47
CA GLU A 429 -1.69 10.21 -23.15
C GLU A 429 -0.59 11.18 -23.60
N LEU A 430 0.54 11.25 -22.87
CA LEU A 430 1.70 12.09 -23.15
C LEU A 430 2.75 11.41 -24.06
N GLY A 431 2.54 10.17 -24.49
CA GLY A 431 3.40 9.48 -25.46
C GLY A 431 4.66 8.80 -24.90
N TYR A 432 4.70 8.50 -23.59
CA TYR A 432 5.83 7.80 -22.95
C TYR A 432 5.82 6.28 -23.10
N PHE A 433 4.79 5.75 -23.77
CA PHE A 433 4.69 4.36 -24.18
C PHE A 433 4.94 4.30 -25.68
N GLU A 434 6.21 4.37 -26.07
CA GLU A 434 6.63 4.62 -27.46
C GLU A 434 6.37 3.44 -28.41
N LYS A 435 6.03 2.28 -27.85
CA LYS A 435 5.78 1.05 -28.58
C LYS A 435 4.43 0.45 -28.18
N PRO A 436 3.71 -0.20 -29.11
CA PRO A 436 2.43 -0.83 -28.82
C PRO A 436 2.54 -1.91 -27.74
N GLU A 437 3.67 -2.63 -27.64
CA GLU A 437 3.86 -3.59 -26.56
C GLU A 437 3.86 -2.97 -25.14
N TYR A 438 4.29 -1.72 -24.99
CA TYR A 438 4.28 -1.03 -23.70
C TYR A 438 2.86 -0.65 -23.30
N VAL A 439 2.05 -0.21 -24.27
CA VAL A 439 0.61 0.05 -24.06
C VAL A 439 -0.11 -1.25 -23.71
N LEU A 440 0.23 -2.36 -24.37
CA LEU A 440 -0.32 -3.68 -24.03
C LEU A 440 0.04 -4.09 -22.60
N GLY A 441 1.27 -3.84 -22.14
CA GLY A 441 1.68 -4.11 -20.76
C GLY A 441 0.93 -3.27 -19.73
N MET A 442 0.74 -1.98 -19.99
CA MET A 442 -0.14 -1.13 -19.17
C MET A 442 -1.56 -1.68 -19.11
N LEU A 443 -2.15 -2.05 -20.25
CA LEU A 443 -3.50 -2.62 -20.31
C LEU A 443 -3.59 -3.97 -19.57
N ALA A 444 -2.59 -4.84 -19.67
CA ALA A 444 -2.54 -6.10 -18.92
C ALA A 444 -2.53 -5.85 -17.40
N ALA A 445 -1.73 -4.88 -16.93
CA ALA A 445 -1.70 -4.50 -15.52
C ALA A 445 -3.04 -3.90 -15.06
N LYS A 446 -3.69 -3.07 -15.90
CA LYS A 446 -5.04 -2.54 -15.63
C LYS A 446 -6.11 -3.63 -15.65
N LEU A 447 -6.01 -4.63 -16.51
CA LEU A 447 -6.94 -5.76 -16.58
C LEU A 447 -6.90 -6.57 -15.28
N MET A 448 -5.70 -6.89 -14.79
CA MET A 448 -5.53 -7.55 -13.50
C MET A 448 -6.20 -6.75 -12.36
N ARG A 449 -6.01 -5.42 -12.35
CA ARG A 449 -6.61 -4.53 -11.35
C ARG A 449 -8.13 -4.36 -11.53
N ALA A 450 -8.68 -4.58 -12.72
CA ALA A 450 -10.12 -4.66 -12.95
C ALA A 450 -10.69 -6.00 -12.43
N TYR A 451 -9.98 -7.11 -12.63
CA TYR A 451 -10.33 -8.40 -12.03
C TYR A 451 -10.28 -8.36 -10.49
N ARG A 452 -9.38 -7.57 -9.89
CA ARG A 452 -9.41 -7.30 -8.43
C ARG A 452 -10.77 -6.78 -7.97
N VAL A 453 -11.37 -5.84 -8.70
CA VAL A 453 -12.71 -5.30 -8.37
C VAL A 453 -13.78 -6.39 -8.44
N ALA A 454 -13.76 -7.20 -9.50
CA ALA A 454 -14.71 -8.28 -9.68
C ALA A 454 -14.58 -9.35 -8.59
N ILE A 455 -13.36 -9.85 -8.34
CA ILE A 455 -13.10 -10.92 -7.38
C ILE A 455 -13.40 -10.45 -5.94
N ASP A 456 -12.84 -9.31 -5.54
CA ASP A 456 -12.89 -8.85 -4.15
C ASP A 456 -14.33 -8.54 -3.71
N ILE A 457 -15.08 -7.76 -4.49
CA ILE A 457 -16.50 -7.48 -4.17
C ILE A 457 -17.33 -8.75 -4.31
N GLY A 458 -17.15 -9.49 -5.40
CA GLY A 458 -17.97 -10.67 -5.72
C GLY A 458 -17.87 -11.76 -4.65
N MET A 459 -16.66 -12.06 -4.18
CA MET A 459 -16.43 -13.09 -3.18
C MET A 459 -16.83 -12.64 -1.77
N HIS A 460 -16.57 -11.38 -1.39
CA HIS A 460 -16.92 -10.92 -0.04
C HIS A 460 -18.42 -10.69 0.17
N LEU A 461 -19.18 -10.42 -0.90
CA LEU A 461 -20.64 -10.24 -0.86
C LEU A 461 -21.43 -11.46 -1.35
N ASP A 462 -20.76 -12.53 -1.77
CA ASP A 462 -21.38 -13.70 -2.42
C ASP A 462 -22.31 -13.29 -3.58
N LEU A 463 -21.80 -12.44 -4.48
CA LEU A 463 -22.51 -12.05 -5.69
C LEU A 463 -22.30 -13.10 -6.79
N PRO A 464 -23.29 -13.36 -7.67
CA PRO A 464 -23.05 -14.21 -8.83
C PRO A 464 -22.12 -13.51 -9.83
N ILE A 465 -21.38 -14.30 -10.61
CA ILE A 465 -20.67 -13.82 -11.78
C ILE A 465 -21.71 -13.43 -12.85
N PRO A 466 -21.66 -12.21 -13.44
CA PRO A 466 -22.67 -11.76 -14.38
C PRO A 466 -22.81 -12.67 -15.60
N GLU A 467 -24.02 -12.75 -16.17
CA GLU A 467 -24.32 -13.52 -17.38
C GLU A 467 -23.52 -13.06 -18.62
N ASP A 468 -23.03 -11.82 -18.60
CA ASP A 468 -22.21 -11.23 -19.64
C ASP A 468 -20.70 -11.24 -19.32
N ALA A 469 -20.28 -12.00 -18.31
CA ALA A 469 -18.87 -12.21 -18.00
C ALA A 469 -18.20 -13.07 -19.09
N PRO A 470 -16.92 -12.82 -19.43
CA PRO A 470 -16.21 -13.58 -20.45
C PRO A 470 -15.96 -15.05 -20.06
N VAL A 471 -15.99 -15.38 -18.77
CA VAL A 471 -15.77 -16.71 -18.20
C VAL A 471 -16.66 -16.91 -16.98
N HIS A 472 -17.06 -18.16 -16.70
CA HIS A 472 -17.88 -18.54 -15.54
C HIS A 472 -19.22 -17.76 -15.40
N ALA A 473 -19.81 -17.34 -16.53
CA ALA A 473 -21.05 -16.58 -16.54
C ALA A 473 -22.19 -17.29 -15.78
N GLY A 474 -22.84 -16.58 -14.86
CA GLY A 474 -23.92 -17.10 -14.01
C GLY A 474 -23.49 -17.97 -12.83
N GLU A 475 -22.21 -18.33 -12.73
CA GLU A 475 -21.69 -19.17 -11.64
C GLU A 475 -21.54 -18.38 -10.32
N ARG A 476 -21.40 -19.13 -9.22
CA ARG A 476 -20.98 -18.57 -7.93
C ARG A 476 -19.46 -18.55 -7.86
N TRP A 477 -18.91 -17.52 -7.23
CA TRP A 477 -17.48 -17.46 -7.02
C TRP A 477 -16.98 -18.61 -6.14
N SER A 478 -15.86 -19.21 -6.55
CA SER A 478 -15.03 -20.09 -5.74
C SER A 478 -13.59 -19.55 -5.71
N TYR A 479 -12.78 -20.02 -4.76
CA TYR A 479 -11.36 -19.69 -4.73
C TYR A 479 -10.66 -20.15 -6.00
N GLU A 480 -11.00 -21.35 -6.47
CA GLU A 480 -10.44 -21.96 -7.68
C GLU A 480 -10.77 -21.13 -8.92
N THR A 481 -12.01 -20.64 -9.05
CA THR A 481 -12.42 -19.73 -10.12
C THR A 481 -11.65 -18.41 -10.08
N ALA A 482 -11.43 -17.84 -8.89
CA ALA A 482 -10.64 -16.60 -8.75
C ALA A 482 -9.17 -16.82 -9.16
N VAL A 483 -8.55 -17.93 -8.75
CA VAL A 483 -7.19 -18.30 -9.14
C VAL A 483 -7.10 -18.54 -10.66
N GLU A 484 -8.06 -19.27 -11.22
CA GLU A 484 -8.11 -19.55 -12.66
C GLU A 484 -8.20 -18.26 -13.49
N ILE A 485 -9.06 -17.32 -13.08
CA ILE A 485 -9.18 -16.02 -13.74
C ILE A 485 -7.87 -15.24 -13.65
N LEU A 486 -7.25 -15.20 -12.47
CA LEU A 486 -5.98 -14.48 -12.28
C LEU A 486 -4.83 -15.07 -13.11
N GLU A 487 -4.78 -16.39 -13.24
CA GLU A 487 -3.78 -17.07 -14.07
C GLU A 487 -4.07 -16.88 -15.56
N GLN A 488 -5.25 -17.27 -16.02
CA GLN A 488 -5.55 -17.40 -17.45
C GLN A 488 -5.95 -16.09 -18.12
N ARG A 489 -6.54 -15.15 -17.37
CA ARG A 489 -7.07 -13.89 -17.90
C ARG A 489 -6.29 -12.67 -17.45
N ALA A 490 -5.72 -12.69 -16.25
CA ALA A 490 -4.83 -11.64 -15.76
C ALA A 490 -3.33 -11.96 -15.94
N PHE A 491 -3.01 -13.10 -16.55
CA PHE A 491 -1.65 -13.50 -16.95
C PHE A 491 -0.66 -13.61 -15.79
N LEU A 492 -1.15 -13.88 -14.58
CA LEU A 492 -0.28 -14.13 -13.43
C LEU A 492 0.30 -15.53 -13.49
N ARG A 493 1.53 -15.69 -12.99
CA ARG A 493 2.10 -17.02 -12.72
C ARG A 493 1.24 -17.75 -11.67
N PRO A 494 1.17 -19.09 -11.69
CA PRO A 494 0.26 -19.84 -10.80
C PRO A 494 0.45 -19.55 -9.30
N ASP A 495 1.70 -19.39 -8.85
CA ASP A 495 2.06 -19.02 -7.48
C ASP A 495 1.59 -17.60 -7.12
N ASN A 496 1.81 -16.64 -8.02
CA ASN A 496 1.33 -15.28 -7.86
C ASN A 496 -0.21 -15.21 -7.84
N ALA A 497 -0.89 -15.97 -8.70
CA ALA A 497 -2.36 -16.02 -8.77
C ALA A 497 -2.98 -16.56 -7.46
N GLN A 498 -2.41 -17.62 -6.90
CA GLN A 498 -2.84 -18.17 -5.60
C GLN A 498 -2.59 -17.19 -4.45
N SER A 499 -1.42 -16.56 -4.44
CA SER A 499 -1.06 -15.57 -3.42
C SER A 499 -2.00 -14.36 -3.46
N GLU A 500 -2.28 -13.84 -4.65
CA GLU A 500 -3.18 -12.71 -4.86
C GLU A 500 -4.65 -13.06 -4.54
N ALA A 501 -5.17 -14.21 -4.98
CA ALA A 501 -6.50 -14.68 -4.58
C ALA A 501 -6.62 -14.81 -3.05
N THR A 502 -5.60 -15.38 -2.40
CA THR A 502 -5.56 -15.50 -0.93
C THR A 502 -5.51 -14.13 -0.26
N ARG A 503 -4.75 -13.18 -0.84
CA ARG A 503 -4.66 -11.79 -0.38
C ARG A 503 -6.00 -11.09 -0.43
N TYR A 504 -6.71 -11.17 -1.55
CA TYR A 504 -7.99 -10.46 -1.71
C TYR A 504 -8.97 -10.92 -0.64
N LEU A 505 -9.05 -12.23 -0.42
CA LEU A 505 -9.90 -12.85 0.59
C LEU A 505 -9.46 -12.59 2.04
N GLY A 506 -8.19 -12.26 2.27
CA GLY A 506 -7.63 -11.96 3.59
C GLY A 506 -7.63 -10.49 3.96
N TRP A 507 -7.73 -9.61 2.96
CA TRP A 507 -7.58 -8.17 3.12
C TRP A 507 -8.71 -7.41 2.39
N PRO A 508 -9.95 -7.59 2.87
CA PRO A 508 -11.16 -7.19 2.14
C PRO A 508 -11.17 -5.71 1.78
N GLY A 509 -11.47 -5.40 0.52
CA GLY A 509 -11.62 -4.03 0.05
C GLY A 509 -10.32 -3.31 -0.28
N GLN A 510 -9.15 -3.89 0.03
CA GLN A 510 -7.88 -3.28 -0.35
C GLN A 510 -7.63 -3.43 -1.85
N ALA A 511 -7.95 -4.59 -2.44
CA ALA A 511 -7.63 -4.88 -3.83
C ALA A 511 -8.37 -3.97 -4.84
N ILE A 512 -9.54 -3.43 -4.46
CA ILE A 512 -10.33 -2.56 -5.35
C ILE A 512 -9.79 -1.13 -5.43
N THR A 513 -8.92 -0.74 -4.48
CA THR A 513 -8.45 0.64 -4.29
C THR A 513 -7.75 1.21 -5.52
N TYR A 514 -6.96 0.37 -6.21
CA TYR A 514 -6.27 0.70 -7.45
C TYR A 514 -7.26 1.22 -8.50
N LYS A 515 -8.15 0.34 -8.98
CA LYS A 515 -8.97 0.62 -10.16
C LYS A 515 -10.12 1.58 -9.83
N VAL A 516 -10.71 1.47 -8.64
CA VAL A 516 -11.72 2.43 -8.16
C VAL A 516 -11.09 3.81 -7.94
N GLY A 517 -9.88 3.87 -7.39
CA GLY A 517 -9.12 5.12 -7.25
C GLY A 517 -8.85 5.77 -8.60
N GLU A 518 -8.37 5.01 -9.59
CA GLU A 518 -8.16 5.50 -10.97
C GLU A 518 -9.46 6.06 -11.57
N ARG A 519 -10.57 5.33 -11.43
CA ARG A 519 -11.91 5.78 -11.87
C ARG A 519 -12.23 7.14 -11.29
N VAL A 520 -12.09 7.31 -9.98
CA VAL A 520 -12.38 8.58 -9.31
C VAL A 520 -11.46 9.69 -9.79
N MET A 521 -10.16 9.44 -9.95
CA MET A 521 -9.21 10.44 -10.43
C MET A 521 -9.53 10.92 -11.86
N LEU A 522 -9.86 9.99 -12.77
CA LEU A 522 -10.26 10.31 -14.15
C LEU A 522 -11.60 11.07 -14.18
N ASP A 523 -12.60 10.60 -13.43
CA ASP A 523 -13.90 11.28 -13.33
C ASP A 523 -13.77 12.69 -12.75
N LEU A 524 -12.88 12.86 -11.76
CA LEU A 524 -12.59 14.14 -11.14
C LEU A 524 -11.90 15.09 -12.12
N ARG A 525 -10.94 14.60 -12.93
CA ARG A 525 -10.30 15.38 -14.00
C ARG A 525 -11.31 15.86 -15.03
N GLU A 526 -12.16 14.97 -15.53
CA GLU A 526 -13.14 15.34 -16.56
C GLU A 526 -14.23 16.28 -16.02
N GLU A 527 -14.67 16.09 -14.78
CA GLU A 527 -15.62 17.01 -14.14
C GLU A 527 -14.99 18.40 -13.92
N ALA A 528 -13.74 18.46 -13.45
CA ALA A 528 -13.02 19.74 -13.31
C ALA A 528 -12.86 20.44 -14.67
N ARG A 529 -12.48 19.70 -15.72
CA ARG A 529 -12.39 20.21 -17.10
C ARG A 529 -13.73 20.74 -17.58
N ARG A 530 -14.83 20.02 -17.35
CA ARG A 530 -16.18 20.45 -17.74
C ARG A 530 -16.62 21.72 -17.03
N ARG A 531 -16.30 21.88 -15.74
CA ARG A 531 -16.65 23.08 -14.95
C ARG A 531 -15.84 24.30 -15.37
N GLN A 532 -14.54 24.12 -15.62
CA GLN A 532 -13.62 25.22 -15.94
C GLN A 532 -13.60 25.58 -17.44
N GLY A 533 -14.07 24.67 -18.31
CA GLY A 533 -14.12 24.88 -19.75
C GLY A 533 -12.75 25.25 -20.32
N ALA A 534 -12.69 26.35 -21.07
CA ALA A 534 -11.44 26.83 -21.68
C ALA A 534 -10.38 27.29 -20.66
N SER A 535 -10.74 27.50 -19.39
CA SER A 535 -9.80 27.87 -18.32
C SER A 535 -9.20 26.66 -17.60
N PHE A 536 -9.56 25.44 -17.99
CA PHE A 536 -8.99 24.24 -17.40
C PHE A 536 -7.49 24.15 -17.65
N ASP A 537 -6.73 24.06 -16.57
CA ASP A 537 -5.29 23.85 -16.57
C ASP A 537 -4.99 22.50 -15.89
N LEU A 538 -4.37 21.59 -16.65
CA LEU A 538 -4.04 20.25 -16.18
C LEU A 538 -2.97 20.27 -15.08
N LYS A 539 -1.99 21.18 -15.16
CA LYS A 539 -0.95 21.35 -14.14
C LYS A 539 -1.59 21.85 -12.84
N ALA A 540 -2.48 22.84 -12.93
CA ALA A 540 -3.22 23.33 -11.77
C ALA A 540 -4.12 22.25 -11.15
N PHE A 541 -4.75 21.40 -11.96
CA PHE A 541 -5.49 20.24 -11.48
C PHE A 541 -4.60 19.27 -10.70
N HIS A 542 -3.43 18.89 -11.25
CA HIS A 542 -2.49 18.03 -10.54
C HIS A 542 -2.00 18.67 -9.23
N GLY A 543 -1.71 19.97 -9.24
CA GLY A 543 -1.33 20.72 -8.04
C GLY A 543 -2.38 20.65 -6.93
N LYS A 544 -3.68 20.73 -7.27
CA LYS A 544 -4.78 20.57 -6.29
C LYS A 544 -4.87 19.14 -5.75
N VAL A 545 -4.77 18.14 -6.62
CA VAL A 545 -4.85 16.72 -6.21
C VAL A 545 -3.69 16.36 -5.29
N LEU A 546 -2.47 16.65 -5.71
CA LEU A 546 -1.25 16.34 -4.97
C LEU A 546 -1.07 17.21 -3.72
N GLY A 547 -1.46 18.48 -3.79
CA GLY A 547 -1.42 19.43 -2.69
C GLY A 547 -2.38 19.11 -1.54
N ALA A 548 -3.43 18.31 -1.80
CA ALA A 548 -4.30 17.79 -0.76
C ALA A 548 -3.59 16.79 0.17
N GLY A 549 -2.46 16.20 -0.26
CA GLY A 549 -1.87 15.03 0.39
C GLY A 549 -2.82 13.83 0.34
N SER A 550 -2.44 12.72 1.00
CA SER A 550 -3.30 11.54 1.03
C SER A 550 -4.57 11.78 1.85
N VAL A 551 -5.73 11.72 1.21
CA VAL A 551 -7.05 11.90 1.83
C VAL A 551 -8.05 10.90 1.27
N GLY A 552 -9.18 10.71 1.96
CA GLY A 552 -10.29 9.94 1.43
C GLY A 552 -10.83 10.50 0.11
N LEU A 553 -11.25 9.64 -0.81
CA LEU A 553 -11.67 10.03 -2.16
C LEU A 553 -12.88 10.98 -2.18
N ASP A 554 -13.79 10.88 -1.20
CA ASP A 554 -14.90 11.84 -1.07
C ASP A 554 -14.40 13.24 -0.71
N LEU A 555 -13.42 13.32 0.22
CA LEU A 555 -12.79 14.59 0.60
C LEU A 555 -11.90 15.15 -0.53
N LEU A 556 -11.19 14.29 -1.26
CA LEU A 556 -10.41 14.71 -2.43
C LEU A 556 -11.31 15.43 -3.45
N ARG A 557 -12.47 14.83 -3.74
CA ARG A 557 -13.45 15.40 -4.67
C ARG A 557 -13.93 16.77 -4.21
N GLU A 558 -14.22 16.93 -2.91
CA GLU A 558 -14.59 18.22 -2.30
C GLU A 558 -13.47 19.25 -2.52
N LEU A 559 -12.23 18.93 -2.14
CA LEU A 559 -11.09 19.85 -2.19
C LEU A 559 -10.74 20.30 -3.62
N VAL A 560 -10.83 19.39 -4.60
CA VAL A 560 -10.45 19.68 -5.99
C VAL A 560 -11.54 20.48 -6.72
N LEU A 561 -12.81 20.21 -6.44
CA LEU A 561 -13.95 20.86 -7.11
C LEU A 561 -14.41 22.15 -6.44
N ASP A 562 -14.07 22.38 -5.17
CA ASP A 562 -14.37 23.65 -4.50
C ASP A 562 -13.34 24.74 -4.87
N ASP A 563 -13.84 25.83 -5.46
CA ASP A 563 -13.02 26.99 -5.84
C ASP A 563 -12.43 27.76 -4.65
N GLY A 564 -12.83 27.42 -3.41
CA GLY A 564 -12.43 28.11 -2.18
C GLY A 564 -11.01 27.81 -1.69
N HIS A 565 -10.39 26.71 -2.11
CA HIS A 565 -8.99 26.38 -1.75
C HIS A 565 -7.98 26.93 -2.77
N ALA A 566 -8.42 27.29 -3.98
CA ALA A 566 -7.56 27.74 -5.08
C ALA A 566 -7.02 29.18 -4.95
N ARG A 567 -7.24 29.85 -3.80
CA ARG A 567 -6.78 31.22 -3.53
C ARG A 567 -5.89 31.34 -2.27
N ALA A 568 -5.45 30.20 -1.74
CA ALA A 568 -4.44 30.02 -0.69
C ALA A 568 -3.02 30.41 -1.12
#